data_AF-A0A8H2XWK3-F1
#
_entry.id   AF-A0A8H2XWK3-F1
#
_cell.length_a   1.000
_cell.length_b   1.000
_cell.length_c   1.000
_cell.angle_alpha   90.00
_cell.angle_beta   90.00
_cell.angle_gamma   90.00
#
_symmetry.space_group_name_H-M   'P 1'
#
loop_
_entity.id
_entity.type
_entity.pdbx_description
1 polymer ?
#
loop_
_entity_poly.entity_id
_entity_poly.type
_entity_poly.pdbx_seq_one_letter_code
_entity_poly.pdbx_strand_id
1 'polypeptide(L)'
;MNQSKTPARWPNNVEYLAQSCFDPKFPKELREWLVVGPDVPPSQFAARSSQRMPVIIKIIDNPNHPAFGQRGLFACGKIAANSFILPYAGEIHSDDREDSDYDLSLQRLDEISIGVDASRKGNEARFVNDFRGIQPKPNATFRQGVDCRGWLEMSIWSGPLPIKKGEEILVSYGKGWWKARQALQDPAEAEIENTGGS
;
A
#
# COMPACT_ATOMS: atom_id res chain seq x y z
N MET A 1 -26.51 -7.32 6.85
CA MET A 1 -25.04 -7.17 6.93
C MET A 1 -24.45 -8.00 5.80
N ASN A 2 -24.05 -7.37 4.69
CA ASN A 2 -23.38 -8.09 3.61
C ASN A 2 -22.00 -8.51 4.13
N GLN A 3 -21.82 -9.80 4.39
CA GLN A 3 -20.46 -10.35 4.52
C GLN A 3 -19.74 -10.05 3.21
N SER A 4 -18.76 -9.14 3.24
CA SER A 4 -17.85 -8.95 2.12
C SER A 4 -17.14 -10.28 1.93
N LYS A 5 -17.43 -10.94 0.80
CA LYS A 5 -16.80 -12.21 0.48
C LYS A 5 -15.31 -11.92 0.28
N THR A 6 -14.47 -12.43 1.17
CA THR A 6 -13.02 -12.21 1.09
C THR A 6 -12.49 -12.76 -0.24
N PRO A 7 -11.47 -12.13 -0.85
CA PRO A 7 -10.87 -12.62 -2.07
C PRO A 7 -10.32 -14.05 -1.91
N ALA A 8 -10.23 -14.79 -3.02
CA ALA A 8 -9.54 -16.07 -3.00
C ALA A 8 -8.08 -15.88 -2.55
N ARG A 9 -7.56 -16.84 -1.77
CA ARG A 9 -6.18 -16.83 -1.21
C ARG A 9 -5.91 -15.70 -0.20
N TRP A 10 -6.94 -15.04 0.30
CA TRP A 10 -6.83 -14.16 1.46
C TRP A 10 -6.33 -14.95 2.70
N PRO A 11 -5.41 -14.40 3.52
CA PRO A 11 -4.93 -15.06 4.73
C PRO A 11 -5.96 -15.00 5.87
N ASN A 12 -6.04 -16.07 6.67
CA ASN A 12 -7.05 -16.21 7.72
C ASN A 12 -6.85 -15.28 8.92
N ASN A 13 -5.63 -14.75 9.10
CA ASN A 13 -5.23 -13.90 10.22
C ASN A 13 -5.24 -12.40 9.89
N VAL A 14 -5.77 -12.01 8.73
CA VAL A 14 -5.89 -10.60 8.31
C VAL A 14 -7.36 -10.30 8.04
N GLU A 15 -7.88 -9.23 8.60
CA GLU A 15 -9.25 -8.78 8.32
C GLU A 15 -9.33 -8.11 6.94
N TYR A 16 -10.34 -8.45 6.15
CA TYR A 16 -10.55 -7.80 4.85
C TYR A 16 -11.29 -6.48 5.02
N LEU A 17 -10.73 -5.40 4.46
CA LEU A 17 -11.29 -4.07 4.43
C LEU A 17 -11.62 -3.68 2.99
N ALA A 18 -12.85 -3.22 2.73
CA ALA A 18 -13.16 -2.57 1.45
C ALA A 18 -12.63 -1.12 1.40
N GLN A 19 -12.43 -0.49 2.57
CA GLN A 19 -11.98 0.88 2.76
C GLN A 19 -11.20 0.98 4.07
N SER A 20 -10.25 1.92 4.15
CA SER A 20 -9.48 2.14 5.38
C SER A 20 -10.37 2.54 6.56
N CYS A 21 -9.97 2.10 7.74
CA CYS A 21 -10.58 2.43 9.02
C CYS A 21 -9.54 3.06 9.95
N PHE A 22 -9.96 3.85 10.93
CA PHE A 22 -9.04 4.39 11.92
C PHE A 22 -8.63 3.35 12.97
N ASP A 23 -7.41 3.46 13.47
CA ASP A 23 -7.01 2.90 14.77
C ASP A 23 -7.96 3.47 15.85
N PRO A 24 -8.44 2.65 16.81
CA PRO A 24 -9.27 3.14 17.91
C PRO A 24 -8.63 4.27 18.73
N LYS A 25 -7.30 4.35 18.77
CA LYS A 25 -6.50 5.38 19.46
C LYS A 25 -6.22 6.60 18.59
N PHE A 26 -6.61 6.58 17.31
CA PHE A 26 -6.35 7.70 16.40
C PHE A 26 -7.00 9.00 16.93
N PRO A 27 -6.21 10.05 17.21
CA PRO A 27 -6.73 11.29 17.78
C PRO A 27 -7.80 11.93 16.88
N LYS A 28 -8.88 12.44 17.49
CA LYS A 28 -9.99 12.99 16.72
C LYS A 28 -9.61 14.29 16.03
N GLU A 29 -8.72 15.05 16.67
CA GLU A 29 -8.20 16.35 16.25
C GLU A 29 -7.41 16.23 14.94
N LEU A 30 -6.74 15.09 14.71
CA LEU A 30 -5.98 14.83 13.49
C LEU A 30 -6.86 14.42 12.30
N ARG A 31 -8.14 14.11 12.51
CA ARG A 31 -9.03 13.69 11.41
C ARG A 31 -9.27 14.81 10.41
N GLU A 32 -9.29 16.05 10.86
CA GLU A 32 -9.46 17.22 10.00
C GLU A 32 -8.31 17.36 9.00
N TRP A 33 -7.11 16.90 9.36
CA TRP A 33 -5.93 16.95 8.48
C TRP A 33 -6.00 15.95 7.33
N LEU A 34 -6.81 14.89 7.50
CA LEU A 34 -7.04 13.88 6.49
C LEU A 34 -8.18 14.24 5.53
N VAL A 35 -8.94 15.31 5.80
CA VAL A 35 -9.97 15.77 4.88
C VAL A 35 -9.32 16.66 3.82
N VAL A 36 -9.29 16.19 2.59
CA VAL A 36 -8.89 17.03 1.45
C VAL A 36 -10.13 17.83 1.04
N GLY A 37 -10.00 19.15 0.98
CA GLY A 37 -11.10 20.13 0.90
C GLY A 37 -12.15 19.92 -0.21
N PRO A 38 -13.23 20.73 -0.20
CA PRO A 38 -14.49 20.48 -0.92
C PRO A 38 -14.44 20.56 -2.46
N ASP A 39 -13.27 20.77 -3.07
CA ASP A 39 -13.14 21.05 -4.51
C ASP A 39 -13.15 19.80 -5.41
N VAL A 40 -13.38 18.61 -4.85
CA VAL A 40 -13.58 17.40 -5.67
C VAL A 40 -15.08 17.07 -5.74
N PRO A 41 -15.72 17.14 -6.91
CA PRO A 41 -17.15 16.86 -7.04
C PRO A 41 -17.52 15.43 -6.62
N PRO A 42 -18.63 15.22 -5.86
CA PRO A 42 -19.20 13.92 -5.51
C PRO A 42 -19.29 12.90 -6.66
N SER A 43 -19.50 13.39 -7.89
CA SER A 43 -19.61 12.57 -9.10
C SER A 43 -18.31 11.87 -9.52
N GLN A 44 -17.13 12.40 -9.16
CA GLN A 44 -15.85 11.74 -9.40
C GLN A 44 -15.60 10.57 -8.43
N PHE A 45 -16.21 10.62 -7.25
CA PHE A 45 -16.08 9.59 -6.22
C PHE A 45 -16.97 8.36 -6.47
N ALA A 46 -18.20 8.57 -6.94
CA ALA A 46 -19.18 7.50 -7.15
C ALA A 46 -18.78 6.52 -8.28
N ALA A 47 -18.11 7.01 -9.33
CA ALA A 47 -17.71 6.20 -10.49
C ALA A 47 -16.69 5.10 -10.16
N ARG A 48 -15.92 5.24 -9.07
CA ARG A 48 -14.87 4.29 -8.67
C ARG A 48 -15.41 3.03 -8.00
N SER A 49 -16.63 3.07 -7.47
CA SER A 49 -17.19 2.00 -6.63
C SER A 49 -17.78 0.81 -7.39
N SER A 50 -18.12 0.98 -8.69
CA SER A 50 -18.87 -0.03 -9.45
C SER A 50 -18.02 -0.90 -10.37
N GLN A 51 -16.75 -0.56 -10.60
CA GLN A 51 -15.87 -1.39 -11.43
C GLN A 51 -15.17 -2.44 -10.57
N ARG A 52 -15.36 -3.72 -10.90
CA ARG A 52 -14.50 -4.78 -10.35
C ARG A 52 -13.08 -4.53 -10.82
N MET A 53 -12.19 -4.30 -9.87
CA MET A 53 -10.78 -4.11 -10.17
C MET A 53 -10.22 -5.43 -10.71
N PRO A 54 -9.54 -5.43 -11.87
CA PRO A 54 -9.12 -6.65 -12.56
C PRO A 54 -7.84 -7.22 -11.92
N VAL A 55 -7.89 -7.50 -10.61
CA VAL A 55 -6.79 -8.04 -9.83
C VAL A 55 -7.12 -9.40 -9.24
N ILE A 56 -6.09 -10.18 -8.92
CA ILE A 56 -6.18 -11.47 -8.23
C ILE A 56 -4.93 -11.70 -7.39
N ILE A 57 -5.10 -12.35 -6.24
CA ILE A 57 -3.99 -12.79 -5.39
C ILE A 57 -3.51 -14.15 -5.88
N LYS A 58 -2.20 -14.33 -6.03
CA LYS A 58 -1.58 -15.64 -6.32
C LYS A 58 -0.48 -15.94 -5.33
N ILE A 59 -0.19 -17.23 -5.14
CA ILE A 59 1.05 -17.67 -4.50
C ILE A 59 2.14 -17.63 -5.55
N ILE A 60 3.30 -17.12 -5.17
CA ILE A 60 4.47 -17.02 -6.04
C ILE A 60 5.24 -18.34 -5.94
N ASP A 61 5.30 -19.07 -7.05
CA ASP A 61 5.90 -20.40 -7.16
C ASP A 61 7.21 -20.42 -7.97
N ASN A 62 7.65 -19.27 -8.49
CA ASN A 62 8.96 -19.14 -9.13
C ASN A 62 10.07 -19.05 -8.06
N PRO A 63 11.00 -20.02 -7.98
CA PRO A 63 12.07 -20.03 -6.96
C PRO A 63 13.06 -18.87 -7.09
N ASN A 64 13.14 -18.21 -8.25
CA ASN A 64 14.02 -17.06 -8.45
C ASN A 64 13.35 -15.73 -8.03
N HIS A 65 12.08 -15.76 -7.63
CA HIS A 65 11.37 -14.58 -7.21
C HIS A 65 11.74 -14.23 -5.75
N PRO A 66 12.06 -12.95 -5.42
CA PRO A 66 12.42 -12.57 -4.04
C PRO A 66 11.37 -12.93 -2.98
N ALA A 67 10.09 -12.86 -3.37
CA ALA A 67 8.94 -13.29 -2.56
C ALA A 67 8.46 -14.73 -2.85
N PHE A 68 9.35 -15.65 -3.22
CA PHE A 68 9.01 -17.07 -3.43
C PHE A 68 8.29 -17.67 -2.21
N GLY A 69 7.19 -18.40 -2.45
CA GLY A 69 6.32 -18.96 -1.41
C GLY A 69 5.35 -17.96 -0.77
N GLN A 70 5.52 -16.66 -1.02
CA GLN A 70 4.62 -15.62 -0.53
C GLN A 70 3.50 -15.34 -1.54
N ARG A 71 2.72 -14.27 -1.28
CA ARG A 71 1.63 -13.83 -2.15
C ARG A 71 2.08 -12.65 -3.01
N GLY A 72 1.52 -12.56 -4.22
CA GLY A 72 1.65 -11.39 -5.09
C GLY A 72 0.30 -10.95 -5.64
N LEU A 73 0.23 -9.70 -6.07
CA LEU A 73 -0.93 -9.09 -6.71
C LEU A 73 -0.77 -9.15 -8.23
N PHE A 74 -1.72 -9.77 -8.93
CA PHE A 74 -1.63 -9.99 -10.37
C PHE A 74 -2.84 -9.41 -11.11
N ALA A 75 -2.64 -8.98 -12.34
CA ALA A 75 -3.73 -8.59 -13.22
C ALA A 75 -4.53 -9.83 -13.68
N CYS A 76 -5.84 -9.85 -13.48
CA CYS A 76 -6.74 -10.90 -14.01
C CYS A 76 -7.41 -10.52 -15.34
N GLY A 77 -7.20 -9.26 -15.77
CA GLY A 77 -7.57 -8.70 -17.07
C GLY A 77 -6.53 -7.67 -17.54
N LYS A 78 -6.73 -7.06 -18.70
CA LYS A 78 -5.88 -5.95 -19.16
C LYS A 78 -6.16 -4.70 -18.31
N ILE A 79 -5.11 -4.06 -17.82
CA ILE A 79 -5.17 -2.75 -17.14
C ILE A 79 -4.61 -1.70 -18.09
N ALA A 80 -5.35 -0.62 -18.32
CA ALA A 80 -4.92 0.47 -19.19
C ALA A 80 -3.71 1.20 -18.60
N ALA A 81 -2.91 1.87 -19.44
CA ALA A 81 -1.85 2.76 -18.95
C ALA A 81 -2.46 3.93 -18.15
N ASN A 82 -1.72 4.42 -17.15
CA ASN A 82 -2.07 5.57 -16.31
C ASN A 82 -3.46 5.48 -15.67
N SER A 83 -3.91 4.28 -15.32
CA SER A 83 -5.24 4.05 -14.76
C SER A 83 -5.18 3.63 -13.30
N PHE A 84 -6.23 3.98 -12.57
CA PHE A 84 -6.41 3.52 -11.20
C PHE A 84 -6.57 2.00 -11.17
N ILE A 85 -5.89 1.35 -10.23
CA ILE A 85 -5.99 -0.10 -10.03
C ILE A 85 -6.83 -0.42 -8.78
N LEU A 86 -6.46 0.09 -7.61
CA LEU A 86 -7.20 -0.13 -6.35
C LEU A 86 -6.67 0.78 -5.23
N PRO A 87 -7.46 1.07 -4.18
CA PRO A 87 -6.94 1.78 -3.01
C PRO A 87 -6.02 0.86 -2.19
N TYR A 88 -5.08 1.42 -1.44
CA TYR A 88 -4.31 0.70 -0.43
C TYR A 88 -5.02 0.85 0.92
N ALA A 89 -5.87 -0.12 1.24
CA ALA A 89 -6.70 -0.06 2.45
C ALA A 89 -5.98 -0.68 3.65
N GLY A 90 -6.11 -0.04 4.81
CA GLY A 90 -5.52 -0.50 6.07
C GLY A 90 -6.06 0.23 7.30
N GLU A 91 -5.36 0.10 8.41
CA GLU A 91 -5.57 0.89 9.61
C GLU A 91 -4.87 2.24 9.48
N ILE A 92 -5.63 3.34 9.54
CA ILE A 92 -5.04 4.68 9.62
C ILE A 92 -4.61 4.94 11.05
N HIS A 93 -3.34 5.27 11.24
CA HIS A 93 -2.70 5.43 12.54
C HIS A 93 -1.85 6.71 12.58
N SER A 94 -1.42 7.12 13.76
CA SER A 94 -0.63 8.34 13.99
C SER A 94 0.61 8.08 14.87
N ASP A 95 1.02 6.83 14.98
CA ASP A 95 2.15 6.36 15.77
C ASP A 95 3.18 5.66 14.86
N ASP A 96 4.39 5.44 15.35
CA ASP A 96 5.41 4.76 14.55
C ASP A 96 5.16 3.25 14.51
N ARG A 97 5.15 2.68 13.30
CA ARG A 97 4.94 1.26 13.03
C ARG A 97 6.19 0.63 12.41
N GLU A 98 7.33 0.81 13.06
CA GLU A 98 8.65 0.43 12.55
C GLU A 98 8.77 -1.05 12.18
N ASP A 99 8.07 -1.92 12.92
CA ASP A 99 8.05 -3.36 12.69
C ASP A 99 7.10 -3.80 11.56
N SER A 100 6.37 -2.88 10.92
CA SER A 100 5.43 -3.22 9.85
C SER A 100 6.08 -3.15 8.46
N ASP A 101 6.01 -4.26 7.73
CA ASP A 101 6.29 -4.31 6.29
C ASP A 101 5.14 -3.73 5.43
N TYR A 102 4.02 -3.36 6.05
CA TYR A 102 2.78 -2.98 5.37
C TYR A 102 2.34 -1.54 5.68
N ASP A 103 3.20 -0.75 6.32
CA ASP A 103 2.93 0.64 6.65
C ASP A 103 3.36 1.58 5.51
N LEU A 104 2.43 2.44 5.09
CA LEU A 104 2.68 3.50 4.12
C LEU A 104 2.38 4.86 4.74
N SER A 105 3.32 5.80 4.62
CA SER A 105 3.10 7.17 5.03
C SER A 105 2.07 7.87 4.13
N LEU A 106 1.04 8.46 4.74
CA LEU A 106 0.04 9.31 4.07
C LEU A 106 0.40 10.79 4.20
N GLN A 107 0.82 11.21 5.39
CA GLN A 107 1.14 12.59 5.67
C GLN A 107 2.13 12.65 6.81
N ARG A 108 3.09 13.56 6.73
CA ARG A 108 4.00 13.87 7.84
C ARG A 108 3.95 15.38 8.07
N LEU A 109 3.59 15.78 9.28
CA LEU A 109 3.56 17.17 9.72
C LEU A 109 4.34 17.26 11.04
N ASP A 110 5.45 18.00 11.02
CA ASP A 110 6.37 18.11 12.15
C ASP A 110 6.76 16.73 12.70
N GLU A 111 6.45 16.46 13.96
CA GLU A 111 6.73 15.19 14.65
C GLU A 111 5.62 14.14 14.46
N ILE A 112 4.49 14.50 13.86
CA ILE A 112 3.34 13.61 13.67
C ILE A 112 3.40 12.96 12.28
N SER A 113 3.50 11.63 12.26
CA SER A 113 3.42 10.82 11.04
C SER A 113 2.07 10.11 11.01
N ILE A 114 1.26 10.39 10.00
CA ILE A 114 0.02 9.65 9.74
C ILE A 114 0.29 8.63 8.64
N GLY A 115 0.00 7.37 8.94
CA GLY A 115 0.22 6.25 8.04
C GLY A 115 -1.04 5.42 7.82
N VAL A 116 -0.94 4.46 6.90
CA VAL A 116 -1.91 3.39 6.70
C VAL A 116 -1.18 2.05 6.76
N ASP A 117 -1.52 1.23 7.76
CA ASP A 117 -0.91 -0.08 7.98
C ASP A 117 -1.86 -1.21 7.57
N ALA A 118 -1.45 -2.01 6.58
CA ALA A 118 -2.19 -3.17 6.11
C ALA A 118 -1.74 -4.51 6.73
N SER A 119 -0.97 -4.48 7.82
CA SER A 119 -0.41 -5.67 8.48
C SER A 119 -1.50 -6.63 8.97
N ARG A 120 -2.48 -6.11 9.73
CA ARG A 120 -3.55 -6.88 10.39
C ARG A 120 -4.91 -6.79 9.72
N LYS A 121 -5.16 -5.71 8.99
CA LYS A 121 -6.41 -5.47 8.26
C LYS A 121 -6.14 -4.68 7.00
N GLY A 122 -6.74 -5.07 5.88
CA GLY A 122 -6.49 -4.40 4.61
C GLY A 122 -7.21 -5.05 3.44
N ASN A 123 -6.82 -4.71 2.21
CA ASN A 123 -7.39 -5.26 0.98
C ASN A 123 -6.32 -5.93 0.09
N GLU A 124 -6.67 -6.29 -1.14
CA GLU A 124 -5.77 -6.95 -2.09
C GLU A 124 -4.46 -6.19 -2.32
N ALA A 125 -4.45 -4.86 -2.17
CA ALA A 125 -3.30 -3.99 -2.42
C ALA A 125 -2.11 -4.33 -1.51
N ARG A 126 -2.37 -4.91 -0.33
CA ARG A 126 -1.33 -5.33 0.62
C ARG A 126 -0.37 -6.38 0.04
N PHE A 127 -0.72 -7.02 -1.08
CA PHE A 127 0.12 -8.04 -1.74
C PHE A 127 0.89 -7.50 -2.95
N VAL A 128 0.90 -6.19 -3.17
CA VAL A 128 1.76 -5.59 -4.20
C VAL A 128 3.22 -5.73 -3.79
N ASN A 129 4.07 -6.24 -4.69
CA ASN A 129 5.49 -6.45 -4.40
C ASN A 129 6.37 -5.33 -4.98
N ASP A 130 7.60 -5.20 -4.45
CA ASP A 130 8.62 -4.35 -5.05
C ASP A 130 9.15 -4.98 -6.34
N PHE A 131 9.38 -4.17 -7.36
CA PHE A 131 9.82 -4.63 -8.67
C PHE A 131 11.24 -5.22 -8.71
N ARG A 132 12.11 -4.87 -7.75
CA ARG A 132 13.54 -5.26 -7.77
C ARG A 132 13.69 -6.77 -7.66
N GLY A 133 14.51 -7.35 -8.54
CA GLY A 133 14.70 -8.80 -8.65
C GLY A 133 13.65 -9.53 -9.50
N ILE A 134 12.63 -8.81 -10.00
CA ILE A 134 11.54 -9.40 -10.81
C ILE A 134 11.51 -8.80 -12.21
N GLN A 135 11.59 -7.47 -12.32
CA GLN A 135 11.62 -6.75 -13.59
C GLN A 135 12.53 -5.52 -13.54
N PRO A 136 12.91 -4.92 -14.69
CA PRO A 136 13.84 -3.78 -14.70
C PRO A 136 13.27 -2.49 -14.11
N LYS A 137 11.95 -2.29 -14.14
CA LYS A 137 11.24 -1.08 -13.68
C LYS A 137 9.87 -1.46 -13.13
N PRO A 138 9.30 -0.72 -12.17
CA PRO A 138 7.93 -0.97 -11.71
C PRO A 138 6.93 -0.67 -12.84
N ASN A 139 5.82 -1.42 -12.86
CA ASN A 139 4.72 -1.22 -13.80
C ASN A 139 3.51 -0.52 -13.15
N ALA A 140 3.58 -0.25 -11.85
CA ALA A 140 2.61 0.53 -11.08
C ALA A 140 3.31 1.47 -10.08
N THR A 141 2.57 2.42 -9.52
CA THR A 141 3.05 3.37 -8.51
C THR A 141 1.98 3.61 -7.45
N PHE A 142 2.43 3.91 -6.24
CA PHE A 142 1.62 4.56 -5.24
C PHE A 142 1.31 6.00 -5.67
N ARG A 143 0.07 6.45 -5.44
CA ARG A 143 -0.37 7.84 -5.58
C ARG A 143 -1.32 8.19 -4.45
N GLN A 144 -1.07 9.33 -3.83
CA GLN A 144 -1.98 9.95 -2.89
C GLN A 144 -3.15 10.57 -3.66
N GLY A 145 -4.34 10.45 -3.10
CA GLY A 145 -5.58 11.00 -3.64
C GLY A 145 -6.63 11.10 -2.55
N VAL A 146 -7.89 11.03 -2.97
CA VAL A 146 -9.03 11.20 -2.07
C VAL A 146 -10.00 10.03 -2.27
N ASP A 147 -10.44 9.41 -1.18
CA ASP A 147 -11.46 8.35 -1.19
C ASP A 147 -12.87 8.94 -1.39
N CYS A 148 -13.88 8.08 -1.49
CA CYS A 148 -15.25 8.54 -1.72
C CYS A 148 -15.89 9.30 -0.56
N ARG A 149 -15.23 9.39 0.59
CA ARG A 149 -15.64 10.16 1.77
C ARG A 149 -14.95 11.53 1.84
N GLY A 150 -14.07 11.84 0.89
CA GLY A 150 -13.27 13.07 0.91
C GLY A 150 -11.97 12.95 1.72
N TRP A 151 -11.56 11.72 2.07
CA TRP A 151 -10.41 11.51 2.95
C TRP A 151 -9.17 11.14 2.17
N LEU A 152 -8.02 11.54 2.70
CA LEU A 152 -6.72 11.20 2.15
C LEU A 152 -6.55 9.70 2.05
N GLU A 153 -6.17 9.23 0.86
CA GLU A 153 -6.01 7.81 0.57
C GLU A 153 -4.76 7.57 -0.27
N MET A 154 -4.04 6.50 0.05
CA MET A 154 -3.02 5.96 -0.83
C MET A 154 -3.66 4.98 -1.80
N SER A 155 -3.26 5.02 -3.07
CA SER A 155 -3.80 4.15 -4.11
C SER A 155 -2.73 3.65 -5.07
N ILE A 156 -2.99 2.53 -5.73
CA ILE A 156 -2.11 1.96 -6.75
C ILE A 156 -2.64 2.34 -8.13
N TRP A 157 -1.75 2.85 -8.97
CA TRP A 157 -2.01 3.25 -10.36
C TRP A 157 -1.04 2.56 -11.29
N SER A 158 -1.50 2.16 -12.47
CA SER A 158 -0.60 1.66 -13.51
C SER A 158 0.31 2.76 -14.04
N GLY A 159 1.48 2.36 -14.51
CA GLY A 159 2.45 3.24 -15.15
C GLY A 159 2.04 3.64 -16.58
N PRO A 160 2.98 4.20 -17.36
CA PRO A 160 2.72 4.71 -18.71
C PRO A 160 2.44 3.61 -19.74
N LEU A 161 2.67 2.33 -19.39
CA LEU A 161 2.39 1.18 -20.22
C LEU A 161 1.24 0.36 -19.63
N PRO A 162 0.40 -0.28 -20.47
CA PRO A 162 -0.66 -1.16 -19.98
C PRO A 162 -0.08 -2.43 -19.35
N ILE A 163 -0.76 -2.94 -18.32
CA ILE A 163 -0.42 -4.23 -17.68
C ILE A 163 -1.30 -5.31 -18.31
N LYS A 164 -0.69 -6.38 -18.80
CA LYS A 164 -1.38 -7.49 -19.44
C LYS A 164 -1.96 -8.43 -18.39
N LYS A 165 -3.02 -9.15 -18.77
CA LYS A 165 -3.56 -10.24 -17.96
C LYS A 165 -2.45 -11.23 -17.63
N GLY A 166 -2.33 -11.58 -16.35
CA GLY A 166 -1.37 -12.54 -15.82
C GLY A 166 -0.06 -11.91 -15.33
N GLU A 167 0.24 -10.65 -15.68
CA GLU A 167 1.41 -9.94 -15.16
C GLU A 167 1.23 -9.57 -13.69
N GLU A 168 2.34 -9.61 -12.94
CA GLU A 168 2.38 -9.12 -11.56
C GLU A 168 2.36 -7.59 -11.55
N ILE A 169 1.62 -7.03 -10.60
CA ILE A 169 1.55 -5.60 -10.33
C ILE A 169 2.63 -5.29 -9.32
N LEU A 170 3.57 -4.44 -9.73
CA LEU A 170 4.83 -4.22 -9.02
C LEU A 170 5.11 -2.72 -8.92
N VAL A 171 5.42 -2.30 -7.71
CA VAL A 171 5.69 -0.90 -7.35
C VAL A 171 7.15 -0.75 -6.93
N SER A 172 7.57 0.46 -6.60
CA SER A 172 8.78 0.69 -5.81
C SER A 172 8.36 1.02 -4.39
N TYR A 173 8.83 0.25 -3.40
CA TYR A 173 8.64 0.55 -1.97
C TYR A 173 9.38 1.82 -1.53
N GLY A 174 10.38 2.24 -2.32
CA GLY A 174 11.15 3.46 -2.06
C GLY A 174 12.47 3.19 -1.35
N LYS A 175 13.41 4.14 -1.46
CA LYS A 175 14.79 3.95 -0.97
C LYS A 175 14.86 3.84 0.56
N GLY A 176 14.03 4.59 1.29
CA GLY A 176 14.00 4.57 2.76
C GLY A 176 13.65 3.19 3.33
N TRP A 177 12.64 2.53 2.74
CA TRP A 177 12.21 1.19 3.13
C TRP A 177 13.33 0.15 3.01
N TRP A 178 14.11 0.21 1.92
CA TRP A 178 15.24 -0.69 1.69
C TRP A 178 16.43 -0.40 2.62
N LYS A 179 16.73 0.87 2.89
CA LYS A 179 17.80 1.26 3.82
C LYS A 179 17.55 0.73 5.23
N ALA A 180 16.32 0.87 5.74
CA ALA A 180 15.95 0.37 7.06
C ALA A 180 16.20 -1.14 7.22
N ARG A 181 15.93 -1.94 6.16
CA ARG A 181 16.10 -3.40 6.19
C ARG A 181 17.52 -3.87 5.89
N GLN A 182 18.33 -3.07 5.19
CA GLN A 182 19.77 -3.32 5.09
C GLN A 182 20.47 -3.11 6.44
N ALA A 183 20.11 -2.05 7.18
CA ALA A 183 20.64 -1.80 8.51
C ALA A 183 20.29 -2.90 9.53
N LEU A 184 19.12 -3.54 9.38
CA LEU A 184 18.72 -4.69 10.20
C LEU A 184 19.50 -5.98 9.87
N GLN A 185 20.13 -6.07 8.69
CA GLN A 185 20.94 -7.23 8.28
C GLN A 185 22.42 -7.07 8.64
N ASP A 186 22.91 -5.83 8.82
CA ASP A 186 24.29 -5.51 9.25
C ASP A 186 24.28 -4.54 10.46
N PRO A 187 24.08 -5.04 11.70
CA PRO A 187 24.07 -4.19 12.90
C PRO A 187 25.44 -3.58 13.27
N ALA A 188 26.50 -3.87 12.53
CA ALA A 188 27.88 -3.47 12.86
C ALA A 188 28.27 -2.04 12.42
N GLU A 189 27.49 -1.36 11.57
CA GLU A 189 27.81 0.00 11.10
C GLU A 189 27.09 1.13 11.87
N ALA A 190 26.14 0.81 12.75
CA ALA A 190 25.34 1.80 13.48
C ALA A 190 26.08 2.48 14.66
N GLU A 191 27.25 1.98 15.09
CA GLU A 191 27.98 2.53 16.24
C GLU A 191 29.11 3.52 15.88
N ILE A 192 29.42 3.73 14.59
CA ILE A 192 30.62 4.52 14.22
C ILE A 192 30.34 6.04 14.12
N GLU A 193 29.08 6.46 14.01
CA GLU A 193 28.76 7.90 13.87
C GLU A 193 28.60 8.68 15.19
N ASN A 194 28.65 8.03 16.37
CA ASN A 194 28.41 8.72 17.65
C ASN A 194 29.67 9.03 18.48
N THR A 195 30.87 8.88 17.92
CA THR A 195 32.14 9.25 18.58
C THR A 195 32.96 10.25 17.75
N GLY A 196 32.29 11.27 17.22
CA GLY A 196 32.91 12.34 16.42
C GLY A 196 32.68 13.73 16.98
N GLY A 197 32.76 13.91 18.30
CA GLY A 197 32.68 15.21 18.97
C GLY A 197 33.77 15.34 20.02
N SER A 198 34.87 16.02 19.67
CA SER A 198 35.79 16.65 20.62
C SER A 198 35.91 18.12 20.25
#